data_AF-A0ABD4DRS7-F1
#
_entry.id   AF-A0ABD4DRS7-F1
#
_cell.length_a   1.000
_cell.length_b   1.000
_cell.length_c   1.000
_cell.angle_alpha   90.00
_cell.angle_beta   90.00
_cell.angle_gamma   90.00
#
_symmetry.space_group_name_H-M   'P 1'
#
loop_
_entity.id
_entity.type
_entity.pdbx_description
1 polymer ?
#
loop_
_entity_poly.entity_id
_entity_poly.type
_entity_poly.pdbx_seq_one_letter_code
_entity_poly.pdbx_strand_id
1 'polypeptide(L)'
;MSNIILSKKEIEKLIFTIRDKHVMLDSDLASLYQVETKNLNKAVKRNIERFPQSFCFQLTEEEAENLRFQIGTSSLNYGGRRYLPYAFTEQGVAMASAILRSSTAIKVSVEIMEAFVEMRRILISNASLFHRLDKMELKQLETDQKFEEIFKALESDKLHIEKGIFYSGQVFDAYAFVSDIIRSAKESIILLDNYVDDTVLTLLGKREQSVTATIYTKSISNQLRLDLQRYNSQYPRIEVEVFADSHDRLLIIDSTELYHIGASLKDLGKKWFAFSRMNIEVSKILQVLNK
;
A
#
# COMPACT_ATOMS: atom_id res chain seq x y z
N MET A 1 -21.66 10.14 48.47
CA MET A 1 -22.37 9.11 47.68
C MET A 1 -22.40 9.59 46.24
N SER A 2 -21.45 9.13 45.41
CA SER A 2 -21.42 9.44 43.99
C SER A 2 -22.47 8.60 43.27
N ASN A 3 -23.60 9.23 42.91
CA ASN A 3 -24.51 8.65 41.92
C ASN A 3 -23.75 8.64 40.58
N ILE A 4 -23.17 7.50 40.23
CA ILE A 4 -22.65 7.27 38.88
C ILE A 4 -23.88 7.09 38.00
N ILE A 5 -24.39 8.18 37.45
CA ILE A 5 -25.29 8.14 36.30
C ILE A 5 -24.37 7.86 35.11
N LEU A 6 -24.19 6.58 34.77
CA LEU A 6 -23.51 6.22 33.53
C LEU A 6 -24.38 6.66 32.37
N SER A 7 -23.79 7.31 31.39
CA SER A 7 -24.49 7.68 30.17
C SER A 7 -24.76 6.41 29.34
N LYS A 8 -25.90 6.36 28.65
CA LYS A 8 -26.26 5.26 27.73
C LYS A 8 -25.14 4.93 26.74
N LYS A 9 -24.40 5.96 26.27
CA LYS A 9 -23.24 5.84 25.37
C LYS A 9 -22.03 5.13 25.99
N GLU A 10 -21.87 5.16 27.32
CA GLU A 10 -20.79 4.45 28.01
C GLU A 10 -21.11 2.96 28.14
N ILE A 11 -22.38 2.62 28.37
CA ILE A 11 -22.84 1.23 28.41
C ILE A 11 -22.72 0.58 27.03
N GLU A 12 -23.09 1.28 25.96
CA GLU A 12 -23.00 0.78 24.57
C GLU A 12 -21.56 0.34 24.20
N LYS A 13 -20.54 1.03 24.70
CA LYS A 13 -19.12 0.69 24.44
C LYS A 13 -18.66 -0.61 25.13
N LEU A 14 -19.43 -1.10 26.09
CA LEU A 14 -19.14 -2.32 26.86
C LEU A 14 -19.91 -3.54 26.33
N ILE A 15 -20.63 -3.37 25.22
CA ILE A 15 -21.36 -4.45 24.54
C ILE A 15 -20.53 -4.90 23.34
N PHE A 16 -20.17 -6.18 23.33
CA PHE A 16 -19.39 -6.82 22.29
C PHE A 16 -20.24 -7.83 21.52
N THR A 17 -19.87 -8.12 20.27
CA THR A 17 -20.49 -9.19 19.49
C THR A 17 -19.58 -10.42 19.49
N ILE A 18 -20.02 -11.50 20.14
CA ILE A 18 -19.27 -12.76 20.24
C ILE A 18 -20.24 -13.92 19.96
N ARG A 19 -19.86 -14.84 19.05
CA ARG A 19 -20.74 -15.93 18.58
C ARG A 19 -22.11 -15.43 18.12
N ASP A 20 -22.13 -14.34 17.36
CA ASP A 20 -23.34 -13.66 16.87
C ASP A 20 -24.30 -13.20 17.97
N LYS A 21 -23.80 -13.06 19.21
CA LYS A 21 -24.57 -12.56 20.35
C LYS A 21 -23.94 -11.30 20.88
N HIS A 22 -24.78 -10.31 21.15
CA HIS A 22 -24.37 -9.17 21.95
C HIS A 22 -24.19 -9.62 23.40
N VAL A 23 -23.02 -9.32 23.96
CA VAL A 23 -22.62 -9.75 25.31
C VAL A 23 -21.81 -8.67 26.01
N MET A 24 -21.87 -8.67 27.33
CA MET A 24 -21.04 -7.86 28.21
C MET A 24 -20.10 -8.77 29.00
N LEU A 25 -18.84 -8.36 29.16
CA LEU A 25 -17.87 -9.15 29.90
C LEU A 25 -18.10 -9.04 31.41
N ASP A 26 -17.69 -10.09 32.14
CA ASP A 26 -17.80 -10.18 33.59
C ASP A 26 -17.11 -9.03 34.35
N SER A 27 -16.00 -8.46 33.85
CA SER A 27 -15.37 -7.28 34.46
C SER A 27 -16.26 -6.07 34.37
N ASP A 28 -16.80 -5.83 33.18
CA ASP A 28 -17.54 -4.62 32.87
C ASP A 28 -18.86 -4.65 33.60
N LEU A 29 -19.55 -5.80 33.54
CA LEU A 29 -20.77 -6.03 34.30
C LEU A 29 -20.55 -5.91 35.81
N ALA A 30 -19.45 -6.45 36.34
CA ALA A 30 -19.14 -6.34 37.77
C ALA A 30 -18.83 -4.89 38.17
N SER A 31 -18.08 -4.16 37.35
CA SER A 31 -17.77 -2.73 37.57
C SER A 31 -19.05 -1.89 37.60
N LEU A 32 -19.94 -2.10 36.62
CA LEU A 32 -21.24 -1.44 36.53
C LEU A 32 -22.14 -1.75 37.73
N TYR A 33 -22.11 -2.99 38.23
CA TYR A 33 -22.84 -3.41 39.43
C TYR A 33 -22.11 -3.05 40.74
N GLN A 34 -20.93 -2.45 40.68
CA GLN A 34 -20.08 -2.08 41.82
C GLN A 34 -19.74 -3.28 42.72
N VAL A 35 -19.44 -4.42 42.08
CA VAL A 35 -19.00 -5.65 42.75
C VAL A 35 -17.67 -6.12 42.16
N GLU A 36 -16.91 -6.92 42.90
CA GLU A 36 -15.74 -7.57 42.33
C GLU A 36 -16.16 -8.64 41.31
N THR A 37 -15.45 -8.73 40.19
CA THR A 37 -15.69 -9.77 39.15
C THR A 37 -15.71 -11.18 39.72
N LYS A 38 -14.83 -11.45 40.69
CA LYS A 38 -14.78 -12.74 41.39
C LYS A 38 -16.08 -13.04 42.14
N ASN A 39 -16.69 -12.03 42.77
CA ASN A 39 -17.92 -12.20 43.53
C ASN A 39 -19.13 -12.38 42.62
N LEU A 40 -19.18 -11.65 41.50
CA LEU A 40 -20.17 -11.87 40.44
C LEU A 40 -20.09 -13.31 39.92
N ASN A 41 -18.91 -13.75 39.47
CA ASN A 41 -18.70 -15.09 38.93
C ASN A 41 -19.01 -16.19 39.97
N LYS A 42 -18.71 -15.96 41.25
CA LYS A 42 -19.07 -16.88 42.33
C LYS A 42 -20.58 -16.95 42.55
N ALA A 43 -21.29 -15.83 42.47
CA ALA A 43 -22.74 -15.78 42.60
C ALA A 43 -23.43 -16.52 41.44
N VAL A 44 -22.94 -16.35 40.22
CA VAL A 44 -23.40 -17.07 39.02
C VAL A 44 -23.18 -18.57 39.16
N LYS A 45 -21.97 -19.00 39.55
CA LYS A 45 -21.66 -20.42 39.76
C LYS A 45 -22.54 -21.09 40.82
N ARG A 46 -22.91 -20.37 41.88
CA ARG A 46 -23.83 -20.87 42.93
C ARG A 46 -25.27 -21.02 42.44
N ASN A 47 -25.64 -20.34 41.36
CA ASN A 47 -27.00 -20.33 40.81
C ASN A 47 -26.99 -20.80 39.36
N ILE A 48 -26.13 -21.76 39.00
CA ILE A 48 -25.84 -22.12 37.60
C ILE A 48 -27.09 -22.56 36.82
N GLU A 49 -28.09 -23.15 37.48
CA GLU A 49 -29.38 -23.52 36.88
C GLU A 49 -30.14 -22.32 36.27
N ARG A 50 -29.86 -21.10 36.75
CA ARG A 50 -30.41 -19.85 36.24
C ARG A 50 -29.65 -19.27 35.04
N PHE A 51 -28.49 -19.85 34.71
CA PHE A 51 -27.58 -19.38 33.67
C PHE A 51 -27.33 -20.49 32.65
N PRO A 52 -28.32 -20.81 31.79
CA PRO A 52 -28.06 -21.65 30.64
C PRO A 52 -26.96 -21.04 29.76
N GLN A 53 -26.32 -21.86 28.94
CA GLN A 53 -25.22 -21.41 28.05
C GLN A 53 -25.65 -20.30 27.08
N SER A 54 -26.95 -20.21 26.78
CA SER A 54 -27.52 -19.11 26.01
C SER A 54 -27.43 -17.76 26.73
N PHE A 55 -27.38 -17.74 28.07
CA PHE A 55 -27.42 -16.53 28.89
C PHE A 55 -26.03 -16.10 29.35
N CYS A 56 -25.20 -17.07 29.74
CA CYS A 56 -23.83 -16.84 30.20
C CYS A 56 -22.94 -18.00 29.74
N PHE A 57 -21.77 -17.67 29.20
CA PHE A 57 -20.78 -18.66 28.78
C PHE A 57 -19.37 -18.12 28.98
N GLN A 58 -18.41 -19.03 29.13
CA GLN A 58 -17.00 -18.66 29.19
C GLN A 58 -16.42 -18.57 27.79
N LEU A 59 -15.61 -17.55 27.53
CA LEU A 59 -14.91 -17.38 26.25
C LEU A 59 -13.83 -18.46 26.09
N THR A 60 -13.54 -18.82 24.84
CA THR A 60 -12.34 -19.61 24.50
C THR A 60 -11.08 -18.74 24.56
N GLU A 61 -9.90 -19.38 24.53
CA GLU A 61 -8.63 -18.66 24.43
C GLU A 61 -8.59 -17.78 23.18
N GLU A 62 -8.94 -18.35 22.03
CA GLU A 62 -9.00 -17.63 20.74
C GLU A 62 -9.96 -16.43 20.78
N GLU A 63 -11.16 -16.60 21.35
CA GLU A 63 -12.14 -15.51 21.48
C GLU A 63 -11.62 -14.38 22.38
N ALA A 64 -10.93 -14.74 23.47
CA ALA A 64 -10.34 -13.77 24.38
C ALA A 64 -9.15 -13.03 23.76
N GLU A 65 -8.35 -13.71 22.93
CA GLU A 65 -7.25 -13.08 22.18
C GLU A 65 -7.74 -12.13 21.08
N ASN A 66 -8.73 -12.57 20.30
CA ASN A 66 -9.35 -11.73 19.25
C ASN A 66 -9.96 -10.46 19.84
N LEU A 67 -10.66 -10.60 20.97
CA LEU A 67 -11.26 -9.45 21.65
C LEU A 67 -10.19 -8.49 22.19
N ARG A 68 -9.08 -9.01 22.73
CA ARG A 68 -7.92 -8.21 23.17
C ARG A 68 -7.29 -7.41 22.03
N PHE A 69 -7.13 -8.02 20.85
CA PHE A 69 -6.57 -7.35 19.67
C PHE A 69 -7.43 -6.16 19.25
N GLN A 70 -8.76 -6.31 19.30
CA GLN A 70 -9.69 -5.25 18.96
C GLN A 70 -9.70 -4.09 19.96
N ILE A 71 -9.50 -4.35 21.26
CA ILE A 71 -9.50 -3.32 22.32
C ILE A 71 -8.12 -2.72 22.63
N GLY A 72 -7.04 -3.19 21.97
CA GLY A 72 -5.69 -2.64 22.12
C GLY A 72 -5.04 -2.84 23.49
N THR A 73 -5.36 -3.92 24.20
CA THR A 73 -4.78 -4.21 25.55
C THR A 73 -3.55 -5.14 25.48
N SER A 74 -2.56 -4.89 26.36
CA SER A 74 -1.25 -5.57 26.39
C SER A 74 -1.32 -7.09 26.65
N SER A 75 -0.22 -7.79 26.36
CA SER A 75 -0.12 -9.26 26.36
C SER A 75 -0.26 -9.89 27.76
N LEU A 76 -0.75 -11.13 27.80
CA LEU A 76 -0.94 -11.96 29.01
C LEU A 76 0.36 -12.21 29.81
N ASN A 77 1.54 -11.98 29.21
CA ASN A 77 2.83 -12.44 29.72
C ASN A 77 3.35 -11.69 30.96
N TYR A 78 2.77 -10.53 31.32
CA TYR A 78 3.10 -9.81 32.55
C TYR A 78 1.82 -9.41 33.28
N GLY A 79 1.22 -10.37 34.00
CA GLY A 79 0.11 -10.11 34.93
C GLY A 79 -1.31 -10.26 34.36
N GLY A 80 -1.50 -11.08 33.32
CA GLY A 80 -2.80 -11.33 32.73
C GLY A 80 -3.80 -12.08 33.65
N ARG A 81 -5.10 -11.96 33.35
CA ARG A 81 -6.18 -12.68 34.04
C ARG A 81 -5.89 -14.18 34.10
N ARG A 82 -5.93 -14.77 35.30
CA ARG A 82 -5.71 -16.22 35.54
C ARG A 82 -6.82 -17.13 34.95
N TYR A 83 -7.98 -16.57 34.60
CA TYR A 83 -9.13 -17.31 34.10
C TYR A 83 -9.78 -16.57 32.93
N LEU A 84 -10.26 -17.33 31.95
CA LEU A 84 -10.98 -16.78 30.79
C LEU A 84 -12.27 -16.05 31.22
N PRO A 85 -12.62 -14.92 30.56
CA PRO A 85 -13.79 -14.13 30.93
C PRO A 85 -15.09 -14.91 30.76
N TYR A 86 -16.07 -14.62 31.61
CA TYR A 86 -17.47 -14.91 31.29
C TYR A 86 -18.08 -13.77 30.49
N ALA A 87 -18.92 -14.14 29.53
CA ALA A 87 -19.72 -13.25 28.71
C ALA A 87 -21.20 -13.41 29.05
N PHE A 88 -21.89 -12.29 29.25
CA PHE A 88 -23.29 -12.22 29.64
C PHE A 88 -24.11 -11.57 28.55
N THR A 89 -25.11 -12.28 28.05
CA THR A 89 -26.16 -11.70 27.19
C THR A 89 -27.09 -10.78 27.99
N GLU A 90 -27.99 -10.09 27.32
CA GLU A 90 -29.09 -9.31 27.92
C GLU A 90 -29.82 -10.09 29.04
N GLN A 91 -30.18 -11.36 28.76
CA GLN A 91 -30.85 -12.22 29.73
C GLN A 91 -29.91 -12.60 30.89
N GLY A 92 -28.63 -12.84 30.60
CA GLY A 92 -27.61 -13.11 31.62
C GLY A 92 -27.40 -11.93 32.57
N VAL A 93 -27.41 -10.69 32.05
CA VAL A 93 -27.33 -9.45 32.82
C VAL A 93 -28.53 -9.32 33.77
N ALA A 94 -29.75 -9.57 33.27
CA ALA A 94 -30.97 -9.54 34.07
C ALA A 94 -30.96 -10.62 35.17
N MET A 95 -30.51 -11.84 34.87
CA MET A 95 -30.40 -12.89 35.88
C MET A 95 -29.32 -12.56 36.93
N ALA A 96 -28.24 -11.90 36.53
CA ALA A 96 -27.18 -11.46 37.44
C ALA A 96 -27.67 -10.37 38.43
N SER A 97 -28.47 -9.40 38.00
CA SER A 97 -29.04 -8.41 38.91
C SER A 97 -30.04 -9.02 39.90
N ALA A 98 -30.83 -10.00 39.45
CA ALA A 98 -31.78 -10.71 40.29
C ALA A 98 -31.14 -11.54 41.43
N ILE A 99 -29.91 -12.04 41.24
CA ILE A 99 -29.18 -12.78 42.29
C ILE A 99 -28.38 -11.85 43.22
N LEU A 100 -27.87 -10.73 42.72
CA LEU A 100 -27.09 -9.77 43.54
C LEU A 100 -27.99 -8.92 44.44
N ARG A 101 -29.23 -8.63 43.99
CA ARG A 101 -30.27 -7.91 44.76
C ARG A 101 -29.85 -6.55 45.33
N SER A 102 -28.82 -5.90 44.77
CA SER A 102 -28.46 -4.53 45.15
C SER A 102 -29.30 -3.52 44.36
N SER A 103 -29.65 -2.39 45.00
CA SER A 103 -30.41 -1.32 44.34
C SER A 103 -29.67 -0.75 43.12
N THR A 104 -28.33 -0.73 43.18
CA THR A 104 -27.46 -0.38 42.04
C THR A 104 -27.58 -1.39 40.91
N ALA A 105 -27.45 -2.70 41.19
CA ALA A 105 -27.53 -3.73 40.14
C ALA A 105 -28.91 -3.75 39.47
N ILE A 106 -29.99 -3.51 40.21
CA ILE A 106 -31.34 -3.41 39.64
C ILE A 106 -31.42 -2.25 38.66
N LYS A 107 -31.06 -1.03 39.07
CA LYS A 107 -31.12 0.17 38.21
C LYS A 107 -30.25 0.02 36.96
N VAL A 108 -29.00 -0.37 37.16
CA VAL A 108 -28.03 -0.51 36.07
C VAL A 108 -28.44 -1.63 35.12
N SER A 109 -29.07 -2.71 35.60
CA SER A 109 -29.57 -3.76 34.70
C SER A 109 -30.66 -3.26 33.75
N VAL A 110 -31.52 -2.33 34.20
CA VAL A 110 -32.54 -1.71 33.34
C VAL A 110 -31.88 -0.86 32.26
N GLU A 111 -30.89 -0.05 32.62
CA GLU A 111 -30.15 0.78 31.66
C GLU A 111 -29.39 -0.07 30.64
N ILE A 112 -28.80 -1.19 31.07
CA ILE A 112 -28.15 -2.15 30.17
C ILE A 112 -29.19 -2.73 29.20
N MET A 113 -30.33 -3.25 29.68
CA MET A 113 -31.36 -3.81 28.81
C MET A 113 -31.85 -2.79 27.76
N GLU A 114 -32.08 -1.53 28.15
CA GLU A 114 -32.45 -0.46 27.21
C GLU A 114 -31.38 -0.20 26.13
N ALA A 115 -30.09 -0.31 26.47
CA ALA A 115 -29.01 -0.21 25.48
C ALA A 115 -29.00 -1.40 24.50
N PHE A 116 -29.23 -2.62 24.98
CA PHE A 116 -29.33 -3.82 24.14
C PHE A 116 -30.54 -3.75 23.18
N VAL A 117 -31.68 -3.26 23.65
CA VAL A 117 -32.88 -3.07 22.81
C VAL A 117 -32.65 -2.01 21.74
N GLU A 118 -32.01 -0.89 22.08
CA GLU A 118 -31.68 0.17 21.12
C GLU A 118 -30.71 -0.31 20.04
N MET A 119 -29.65 -1.03 20.41
CA MET A 119 -28.74 -1.64 19.45
C MET A 119 -29.47 -2.55 18.46
N ARG A 120 -30.41 -3.38 18.95
CA ARG A 120 -31.21 -4.24 18.08
C ARG A 120 -32.09 -3.43 17.12
N ARG A 121 -32.68 -2.32 17.57
CA ARG A 121 -33.47 -1.42 16.71
C ARG A 121 -32.61 -0.77 15.63
N ILE A 122 -31.41 -0.31 15.96
CA ILE A 122 -30.47 0.29 14.99
C ILE A 122 -30.05 -0.73 13.93
N LEU A 123 -29.72 -1.96 14.31
CA LEU A 123 -29.35 -3.02 13.37
C LEU A 123 -30.49 -3.37 12.40
N ILE A 124 -31.72 -3.46 12.89
CA ILE A 124 -32.89 -3.79 12.06
C ILE A 124 -33.26 -2.63 11.13
N SER A 125 -33.24 -1.39 11.64
CA SER A 125 -33.60 -0.19 10.85
C SER A 125 -32.57 0.16 9.78
N ASN A 126 -31.30 -0.15 9.99
CA ASN A 126 -30.21 0.15 9.05
C ASN A 126 -29.78 -1.05 8.20
N ALA A 127 -30.49 -2.19 8.23
CA ALA A 127 -30.16 -3.38 7.45
C ALA A 127 -29.99 -3.11 5.95
N SER A 128 -30.83 -2.22 5.38
CA SER A 128 -30.70 -1.81 3.98
C SER A 128 -29.46 -0.95 3.69
N LEU A 129 -28.95 -0.21 4.68
CA LEU A 129 -27.70 0.56 4.55
C LEU A 129 -26.49 -0.37 4.61
N PHE A 130 -26.47 -1.35 5.52
CA PHE A 130 -25.43 -2.37 5.57
C PHE A 130 -25.33 -3.16 4.25
N HIS A 131 -26.46 -3.58 3.68
CA HIS A 131 -26.48 -4.24 2.36
C HIS A 131 -25.93 -3.36 1.22
N ARG A 132 -26.06 -2.03 1.32
CA ARG A 132 -25.46 -1.10 0.34
C ARG A 132 -23.95 -0.94 0.56
N LEU A 133 -23.50 -0.94 1.81
CA LEU A 133 -22.07 -0.89 2.16
C LEU A 133 -21.35 -2.16 1.70
N ASP A 134 -21.90 -3.36 1.96
CA ASP A 134 -21.31 -4.63 1.52
C ASP A 134 -21.14 -4.68 -0.01
N LYS A 135 -22.14 -4.17 -0.75
CA LYS A 135 -22.07 -4.05 -2.21
C LYS A 135 -21.04 -3.03 -2.68
N MET A 136 -20.79 -1.98 -1.91
CA MET A 136 -19.75 -0.99 -2.22
C MET A 136 -18.36 -1.54 -1.94
N GLU A 137 -18.15 -2.25 -0.82
CA GLU A 137 -16.89 -2.93 -0.52
C GLU A 137 -16.54 -3.99 -1.57
N LEU A 138 -17.51 -4.81 -1.99
CA LEU A 138 -17.31 -5.77 -3.09
C LEU A 138 -16.88 -5.08 -4.39
N LYS A 139 -17.54 -3.99 -4.77
CA LYS A 139 -17.14 -3.20 -5.94
C LYS A 139 -15.76 -2.57 -5.80
N GLN A 140 -15.38 -2.18 -4.58
CA GLN A 140 -14.08 -1.60 -4.31
C GLN A 140 -12.97 -2.65 -4.41
N LEU A 141 -13.17 -3.84 -3.84
CA LEU A 141 -12.26 -4.99 -4.01
C LEU A 141 -12.10 -5.41 -5.47
N GLU A 142 -13.20 -5.47 -6.24
CA GLU A 142 -13.15 -5.73 -7.69
C GLU A 142 -12.41 -4.62 -8.45
N THR A 143 -12.54 -3.36 -8.00
CA THR A 143 -11.84 -2.22 -8.61
C THR A 143 -10.35 -2.27 -8.30
N ASP A 144 -9.97 -2.57 -7.07
CA ASP A 144 -8.57 -2.69 -6.64
C ASP A 144 -7.86 -3.85 -7.36
N GLN A 145 -8.54 -4.99 -7.56
CA GLN A 145 -8.03 -6.10 -8.36
C GLN A 145 -7.81 -5.70 -9.83
N LYS A 146 -8.78 -5.01 -10.45
CA LYS A 146 -8.62 -4.48 -11.82
C LYS A 146 -7.49 -3.45 -11.88
N PHE A 147 -7.31 -2.66 -10.84
CA PHE A 147 -6.26 -1.66 -10.76
C PHE A 147 -4.87 -2.32 -10.69
N GLU A 148 -4.72 -3.37 -9.87
CA GLU A 148 -3.52 -4.20 -9.81
C GLU A 148 -3.22 -4.90 -11.14
N GLU A 149 -4.23 -5.41 -11.84
CA GLU A 149 -4.07 -5.98 -13.18
C GLU A 149 -3.62 -4.93 -14.21
N ILE A 150 -4.20 -3.72 -14.17
CA ILE A 150 -3.78 -2.59 -15.01
C ILE A 150 -2.35 -2.16 -14.68
N PHE A 151 -1.99 -2.09 -13.40
CA PHE A 151 -0.64 -1.72 -12.97
C PHE A 151 0.39 -2.76 -13.39
N LYS A 152 0.09 -4.05 -13.24
CA LYS A 152 0.94 -5.13 -13.75
C LYS A 152 1.10 -5.07 -15.26
N ALA A 153 0.03 -4.78 -16.01
CA ALA A 153 0.09 -4.59 -17.45
C ALA A 153 0.98 -3.38 -17.83
N LEU A 154 0.85 -2.26 -17.11
CA LEU A 154 1.66 -1.06 -17.30
C LEU A 154 3.14 -1.28 -16.92
N GLU A 155 3.43 -2.12 -15.93
CA GLU A 155 4.80 -2.48 -15.56
C GLU A 155 5.43 -3.47 -16.53
N SER A 156 4.67 -4.46 -17.04
CA SER A 156 5.16 -5.40 -18.05
C SER A 156 5.44 -4.73 -19.41
N ASP A 157 4.71 -3.67 -19.75
CA ASP A 157 4.86 -2.93 -21.02
C ASP A 157 6.00 -1.90 -21.00
N LYS A 158 6.60 -1.55 -19.85
CA LYS A 158 7.73 -0.60 -19.80
C LYS A 158 8.96 -1.05 -20.60
N LEU A 159 9.09 -2.35 -20.87
CA LEU A 159 10.16 -2.93 -21.69
C LEU A 159 9.84 -2.96 -23.21
N HIS A 160 8.61 -2.61 -23.62
CA HIS A 160 8.15 -2.70 -25.02
C HIS A 160 7.44 -1.44 -25.53
N ILE A 161 7.69 -0.26 -24.93
CA ILE A 161 7.14 0.99 -25.47
C ILE A 161 7.88 1.32 -26.78
N GLU A 162 7.33 0.87 -27.91
CA GLU A 162 7.89 1.13 -29.24
C GLU A 162 7.78 2.62 -29.64
N LYS A 163 6.87 3.39 -29.05
CA LYS A 163 6.68 4.80 -29.35
C LYS A 163 5.99 5.53 -28.20
N GLY A 164 6.32 6.80 -28.00
CA GLY A 164 5.70 7.62 -26.96
C GLY A 164 6.02 9.10 -27.09
N ILE A 165 5.37 9.90 -26.24
CA ILE A 165 5.60 11.35 -26.12
C ILE A 165 5.89 11.66 -24.66
N PHE A 166 6.97 12.38 -24.41
CA PHE A 166 7.22 13.02 -23.13
C PHE A 166 6.73 14.47 -23.18
N TYR A 167 6.03 14.89 -22.14
CA TYR A 167 5.52 16.25 -21.97
C TYR A 167 6.51 17.12 -21.17
N SER A 168 6.31 18.44 -21.24
CA SER A 168 7.19 19.43 -20.60
C SER A 168 7.18 19.23 -19.10
N GLY A 169 8.37 19.21 -18.50
CA GLY A 169 8.56 19.01 -17.07
C GLY A 169 8.80 17.56 -16.67
N GLN A 170 8.57 16.58 -17.57
CA GLN A 170 8.90 15.16 -17.36
C GLN A 170 10.40 14.88 -17.52
N VAL A 171 11.24 15.72 -16.91
CA VAL A 171 12.71 15.67 -17.03
C VAL A 171 13.23 14.35 -16.47
N PHE A 172 12.78 13.96 -15.27
CA PHE A 172 13.24 12.73 -14.64
C PHE A 172 12.71 11.48 -15.34
N ASP A 173 11.43 11.46 -15.74
CA ASP A 173 10.85 10.30 -16.43
C ASP A 173 11.55 10.04 -17.78
N ALA A 174 11.80 11.10 -18.56
CA ALA A 174 12.53 11.01 -19.81
C ALA A 174 13.99 10.55 -19.60
N TYR A 175 14.64 11.07 -18.55
CA TYR A 175 15.99 10.65 -18.18
C TYR A 175 16.05 9.18 -17.73
N ALA A 176 15.07 8.71 -16.93
CA ALA A 176 14.98 7.34 -16.47
C ALA A 176 14.78 6.38 -17.65
N PHE A 177 13.86 6.71 -18.56
CA PHE A 177 13.61 5.95 -19.78
C PHE A 177 14.88 5.76 -20.62
N VAL A 178 15.59 6.84 -20.95
CA VAL A 178 16.85 6.73 -21.74
C VAL A 178 17.95 6.01 -20.95
N SER A 179 18.00 6.20 -19.62
CA SER A 179 18.94 5.47 -18.77
C SER A 179 18.71 3.96 -18.82
N ASP A 180 17.46 3.52 -18.86
CA ASP A 180 17.11 2.09 -18.91
C ASP A 180 17.49 1.48 -20.26
N ILE A 181 17.32 2.20 -21.37
CA ILE A 181 17.82 1.78 -22.69
C ILE A 181 19.36 1.64 -22.68
N ILE A 182 20.07 2.59 -22.07
CA ILE A 182 21.54 2.54 -22.00
C ILE A 182 22.02 1.37 -21.13
N ARG A 183 21.28 1.04 -20.06
CA ARG A 183 21.59 -0.10 -19.19
C ARG A 183 21.27 -1.45 -19.83
N SER A 184 20.34 -1.50 -20.79
CA SER A 184 19.98 -2.76 -21.45
C SER A 184 21.04 -3.23 -22.46
N ALA A 185 21.88 -2.33 -22.97
CA ALA A 185 22.95 -2.64 -23.93
C ALA A 185 23.95 -3.69 -23.41
N LYS A 186 24.35 -4.62 -24.28
CA LYS A 186 25.26 -5.73 -23.96
C LYS A 186 26.58 -5.71 -24.71
N GLU A 187 26.63 -5.07 -25.87
CA GLU A 187 27.80 -5.04 -26.75
C GLU A 187 28.20 -3.61 -27.11
N SER A 188 27.27 -2.78 -27.59
CA SER A 188 27.59 -1.46 -28.12
C SER A 188 26.45 -0.44 -28.01
N ILE A 189 26.83 0.83 -27.89
CA ILE A 189 25.93 1.98 -27.96
C ILE A 189 26.48 2.97 -28.98
N ILE A 190 25.68 3.33 -29.97
CA ILE A 190 26.02 4.41 -30.91
C ILE A 190 25.00 5.53 -30.77
N LEU A 191 25.46 6.73 -30.46
CA LEU A 191 24.63 7.92 -30.31
C LEU A 191 24.92 8.90 -31.43
N LEU A 192 23.91 9.28 -32.20
CA LEU A 192 23.96 10.42 -33.11
C LEU A 192 23.27 11.60 -32.40
N ASP A 193 24.02 12.62 -31.99
CA ASP A 193 23.47 13.85 -31.43
C ASP A 193 24.41 15.03 -31.69
N ASN A 194 23.86 16.11 -32.25
CA ASN A 194 24.61 17.33 -32.57
C ASN A 194 24.81 18.26 -31.38
N TYR A 195 24.23 17.95 -30.22
CA TYR A 195 24.27 18.80 -29.04
C TYR A 195 24.67 18.00 -27.79
N VAL A 196 25.94 17.65 -27.70
CA VAL A 196 26.49 16.80 -26.64
C VAL A 196 27.27 17.64 -25.62
N ASP A 197 26.98 17.44 -24.34
CA ASP A 197 27.70 18.00 -23.19
C ASP A 197 28.05 16.90 -22.17
N ASP A 198 28.59 17.28 -21.01
CA ASP A 198 28.99 16.38 -19.93
C ASP A 198 27.83 15.56 -19.35
N THR A 199 26.59 16.06 -19.44
CA THR A 199 25.40 15.32 -18.99
C THR A 199 25.16 14.08 -19.84
N VAL A 200 25.42 14.18 -21.16
CA VAL A 200 25.32 13.05 -22.10
C VAL A 200 26.41 12.03 -21.82
N LEU A 201 27.64 12.46 -21.53
CA LEU A 201 28.74 11.56 -21.16
C LEU A 201 28.40 10.78 -19.88
N THR A 202 27.88 11.47 -18.88
CA THR A 202 27.44 10.87 -17.61
C THR A 202 26.32 9.86 -17.83
N LEU A 203 25.37 10.17 -18.72
CA LEU A 203 24.27 9.27 -19.07
C LEU A 203 24.78 8.00 -19.75
N LEU A 204 25.67 8.11 -20.74
CA LEU A 204 26.33 6.97 -21.40
C LEU A 204 27.21 6.15 -20.44
N GLY A 205 27.69 6.75 -19.36
CA GLY A 205 28.44 6.05 -18.31
C GLY A 205 27.66 5.03 -17.51
N LYS A 206 26.33 5.00 -17.63
CA LYS A 206 25.46 4.00 -16.98
C LYS A 206 25.49 2.61 -17.62
N ARG A 207 26.12 2.48 -18.79
CA ARG A 207 26.29 1.19 -19.48
C ARG A 207 27.21 0.25 -18.69
N GLU A 208 27.15 -1.05 -18.97
CA GLU A 208 28.12 -2.00 -18.43
C GLU A 208 29.55 -1.71 -18.96
N GLN A 209 30.58 -1.98 -18.15
CA GLN A 209 31.97 -1.59 -18.50
C GLN A 209 32.50 -2.25 -19.79
N SER A 210 31.96 -3.42 -20.17
CA SER A 210 32.29 -4.14 -21.40
C SER A 210 31.66 -3.54 -22.66
N VAL A 211 30.64 -2.69 -22.51
CA VAL A 211 29.87 -2.12 -23.62
C VAL A 211 30.62 -0.92 -24.20
N THR A 212 30.84 -0.94 -25.52
CA THR A 212 31.46 0.18 -26.23
C THR A 212 30.46 1.34 -26.40
N ALA A 213 30.96 2.57 -26.42
CA ALA A 213 30.11 3.74 -26.68
C ALA A 213 30.77 4.71 -27.64
N THR A 214 30.08 5.02 -28.73
CA THR A 214 30.53 5.95 -29.76
C THR A 214 29.50 7.05 -29.97
N ILE A 215 29.94 8.30 -30.00
CA ILE A 215 29.11 9.47 -30.27
C ILE A 215 29.48 10.06 -31.63
N TYR A 216 28.49 10.18 -32.50
CA TYR A 216 28.58 10.92 -33.75
C TYR A 216 27.95 12.30 -33.59
N THR A 217 28.73 13.33 -33.89
CA THR A 217 28.27 14.72 -33.77
C THR A 217 28.80 15.59 -34.90
N LYS A 218 28.07 16.63 -35.30
CA LYS A 218 28.46 17.52 -36.41
C LYS A 218 29.84 18.16 -36.25
N SER A 219 30.26 18.46 -35.02
CA SER A 219 31.55 19.09 -34.74
C SER A 219 31.98 18.84 -33.31
N ILE A 220 33.28 18.63 -33.08
CA ILE A 220 33.83 18.46 -31.74
C ILE A 220 34.35 19.82 -31.25
N SER A 221 33.64 20.42 -30.29
CA SER A 221 34.08 21.68 -29.67
C SER A 221 35.30 21.44 -28.76
N ASN A 222 36.09 22.50 -28.52
CA ASN A 222 37.20 22.42 -27.55
C ASN A 222 36.73 22.01 -26.15
N GLN A 223 35.53 22.47 -25.75
CA GLN A 223 34.92 22.12 -24.47
C GLN A 223 34.62 20.62 -24.40
N LEU A 224 33.89 20.08 -25.39
CA LEU A 224 33.58 18.65 -25.46
C LEU A 224 34.84 17.78 -25.48
N ARG A 225 35.89 18.23 -26.18
CA ARG A 225 37.18 17.53 -26.20
C ARG A 225 37.82 17.44 -24.81
N LEU A 226 37.79 18.52 -24.04
CA LEU A 226 38.32 18.55 -22.68
C LEU A 226 37.49 17.68 -21.73
N ASP A 227 36.16 17.74 -21.86
CA ASP A 227 35.25 16.95 -21.03
C ASP A 227 35.42 15.45 -21.29
N LEU A 228 35.56 15.04 -22.55
CA LEU A 228 35.89 13.66 -22.93
C LEU A 228 37.23 13.19 -22.38
N GLN A 229 38.28 14.03 -22.47
CA GLN A 229 39.59 13.70 -21.91
C GLN A 229 39.52 13.45 -20.39
N ARG A 230 38.78 14.30 -19.67
CA ARG A 230 38.56 14.13 -18.23
C ARG A 230 37.75 12.89 -17.93
N TYR A 231 36.63 12.69 -18.63
CA TYR A 231 35.75 11.55 -18.44
C TYR A 231 36.50 10.23 -18.69
N ASN A 232 37.19 10.10 -19.83
CA ASN A 232 37.93 8.90 -20.22
C ASN A 232 39.16 8.62 -19.34
N SER A 233 39.58 9.56 -18.48
CA SER A 233 40.64 9.33 -17.50
C SER A 233 40.17 8.56 -16.26
N GLN A 234 38.86 8.53 -16.00
CA GLN A 234 38.26 7.94 -14.80
C GLN A 234 37.19 6.88 -15.09
N TYR A 235 36.52 6.96 -16.24
CA TYR A 235 35.35 6.14 -16.59
C TYR A 235 35.56 5.37 -17.89
N PRO A 236 34.73 4.34 -18.18
CA PRO A 236 34.83 3.56 -19.41
C PRO A 236 34.83 4.44 -20.66
N ARG A 237 35.83 4.24 -21.51
CA ARG A 237 36.13 5.10 -22.66
C ARG A 237 34.92 5.29 -23.57
N ILE A 238 34.63 6.55 -23.90
CA ILE A 238 33.67 6.97 -24.92
C ILE A 238 34.46 7.53 -26.10
N GLU A 239 34.13 7.05 -27.30
CA GLU A 239 34.70 7.54 -28.56
C GLU A 239 33.78 8.59 -29.18
N VAL A 240 34.36 9.59 -29.85
CA VAL A 240 33.59 10.64 -30.52
C VAL A 240 34.13 10.87 -31.91
N GLU A 241 33.25 10.83 -32.89
CA GLU A 241 33.54 10.98 -34.31
C GLU A 241 32.72 12.12 -34.92
N VAL A 242 33.28 12.76 -35.93
CA VAL A 242 32.60 13.85 -36.65
C VAL A 242 31.73 13.25 -37.74
N PHE A 243 30.43 13.54 -37.68
CA PHE A 243 29.48 13.18 -38.72
C PHE A 243 28.49 14.31 -38.94
N ALA A 244 28.64 15.03 -40.05
CA ALA A 244 27.86 16.24 -40.33
C ALA A 244 26.51 15.95 -41.01
N ASP A 245 26.34 14.76 -41.57
CA ASP A 245 25.20 14.37 -42.43
C ASP A 245 24.03 13.75 -41.65
N SER A 246 23.92 14.06 -40.34
CA SER A 246 22.73 13.72 -39.53
C SER A 246 22.10 14.97 -38.92
N HIS A 247 20.80 15.14 -39.12
CA HIS A 247 20.00 16.12 -38.39
C HIS A 247 19.25 15.49 -37.21
N ASP A 248 18.89 14.22 -37.34
CA ASP A 248 18.10 13.49 -36.35
C ASP A 248 18.97 12.92 -35.25
N ARG A 249 18.33 12.64 -34.11
CA ARG A 249 18.99 12.08 -32.95
C ARG A 249 18.60 10.63 -32.81
N LEU A 250 19.59 9.78 -32.97
CA LEU A 250 19.41 8.34 -33.02
C LEU A 250 20.27 7.71 -31.94
N LEU A 251 19.70 6.71 -31.28
CA LEU A 251 20.40 5.88 -30.32
C LEU A 251 20.30 4.43 -30.81
N ILE A 252 21.43 3.82 -31.14
CA ILE A 252 21.51 2.44 -31.60
C ILE A 252 22.08 1.60 -30.48
N ILE A 253 21.40 0.50 -30.16
CA ILE A 253 21.80 -0.46 -29.13
C ILE A 253 22.14 -1.79 -29.80
N ASP A 254 23.32 -2.33 -29.47
CA ASP A 254 23.82 -3.64 -29.87
C ASP A 254 23.72 -3.90 -31.38
N SER A 255 23.84 -2.85 -32.19
CA SER A 255 23.68 -2.90 -33.65
C SER A 255 22.36 -3.52 -34.15
N THR A 256 21.34 -3.64 -33.28
CA THR A 256 20.08 -4.34 -33.56
C THR A 256 18.86 -3.48 -33.29
N GLU A 257 18.91 -2.62 -32.27
CA GLU A 257 17.79 -1.74 -31.93
C GLU A 257 18.12 -0.29 -32.30
N LEU A 258 17.19 0.40 -32.96
CA LEU A 258 17.31 1.82 -33.32
C LEU A 258 16.22 2.62 -32.62
N TYR A 259 16.60 3.62 -31.85
CA TYR A 259 15.67 4.57 -31.22
C TYR A 259 15.86 5.95 -31.86
N HIS A 260 14.77 6.54 -32.33
CA HIS A 260 14.71 7.95 -32.68
C HIS A 260 14.20 8.75 -31.50
N ILE A 261 14.92 9.80 -31.13
CA ILE A 261 14.61 10.64 -29.97
C ILE A 261 14.45 12.08 -30.48
N GLY A 262 13.24 12.63 -30.38
CA GLY A 262 12.93 13.98 -30.87
C GLY A 262 13.61 15.13 -30.11
N ALA A 263 14.38 14.84 -29.06
CA ALA A 263 15.12 15.81 -28.25
C ALA A 263 16.58 15.37 -28.07
N SER A 264 17.46 16.34 -27.89
CA SER A 264 18.84 16.04 -27.49
C SER A 264 18.86 15.41 -26.10
N LEU A 265 19.77 14.47 -25.89
CA LEU A 265 19.88 13.77 -24.61
C LEU A 265 20.19 14.74 -23.45
N LYS A 266 20.81 15.90 -23.72
CA LYS A 266 21.02 16.96 -22.71
C LYS A 266 19.75 17.74 -22.33
N ASP A 267 18.69 17.62 -23.13
CA ASP A 267 17.45 18.41 -23.02
C ASP A 267 16.20 17.55 -22.77
N LEU A 268 16.37 16.28 -22.39
CA LEU A 268 15.27 15.34 -22.11
C LEU A 268 14.23 15.94 -21.15
N GLY A 269 12.97 15.94 -21.58
CA GLY A 269 11.80 16.36 -20.80
C GLY A 269 11.68 17.86 -20.51
N LYS A 270 12.61 18.70 -20.98
CA LYS A 270 12.50 20.19 -20.84
C LYS A 270 11.36 20.75 -21.71
N LYS A 271 11.12 20.14 -22.86
CA LYS A 271 10.04 20.43 -23.80
C LYS A 271 9.43 19.12 -24.31
N TRP A 272 8.29 19.20 -24.99
CA TRP A 272 7.62 18.04 -25.54
C TRP A 272 8.48 17.41 -26.62
N PHE A 273 8.67 16.10 -26.57
CA PHE A 273 9.35 15.35 -27.62
C PHE A 273 8.76 13.96 -27.77
N ALA A 274 8.75 13.46 -29.00
CA ALA A 274 8.38 12.09 -29.31
C ALA A 274 9.62 11.20 -29.32
N PHE A 275 9.47 9.94 -28.98
CA PHE A 275 10.46 8.91 -29.25
C PHE A 275 9.81 7.72 -29.96
N SER A 276 10.61 6.99 -30.72
CA SER A 276 10.16 5.75 -31.36
C SER A 276 11.32 4.78 -31.55
N ARG A 277 11.12 3.54 -31.15
CA ARG A 277 11.92 2.39 -31.57
C ARG A 277 11.53 2.04 -33.01
N MET A 278 12.51 2.01 -33.89
CA MET A 278 12.36 1.74 -35.31
C MET A 278 12.76 0.31 -35.63
N ASN A 279 11.85 -0.45 -36.24
CA ASN A 279 12.12 -1.77 -36.79
C ASN A 279 12.71 -1.63 -38.22
N ILE A 280 13.90 -1.04 -38.31
CA ILE A 280 14.62 -0.82 -39.58
C ILE A 280 15.91 -1.65 -39.57
N GLU A 281 16.37 -2.05 -40.75
CA GLU A 281 17.67 -2.68 -40.95
C GLU A 281 18.81 -1.73 -40.53
N VAL A 282 19.27 -1.87 -39.28
CA VAL A 282 20.37 -1.06 -38.69
C VAL A 282 21.65 -1.19 -39.53
N SER A 283 21.83 -2.33 -40.21
CA SER A 283 22.94 -2.62 -41.13
C SER A 283 23.19 -1.51 -42.15
N LYS A 284 22.13 -0.90 -42.71
CA LYS A 284 22.24 0.17 -43.71
C LYS A 284 22.78 1.47 -43.13
N ILE A 285 22.40 1.80 -41.89
CA ILE A 285 22.90 3.00 -41.19
C ILE A 285 24.36 2.81 -40.82
N LEU A 286 24.72 1.64 -40.30
CA LEU A 286 26.11 1.32 -39.95
C LEU A 286 27.05 1.35 -41.17
N GLN A 287 26.58 0.96 -42.35
CA GLN A 287 27.33 1.09 -43.60
C GLN A 287 27.62 2.54 -44.00
N VAL A 288 26.77 3.49 -43.61
CA VAL A 288 26.98 4.92 -43.87
C VAL A 288 27.95 5.52 -42.85
N LEU A 289 27.89 5.09 -41.60
CA LEU A 289 28.77 5.57 -40.52
C LEU A 289 30.21 5.06 -40.64
N ASN A 290 30.41 3.84 -41.14
CA ASN A 290 31.73 3.21 -41.28
C ASN A 290 32.45 3.54 -42.62
N LYS A 291 31.94 4.50 -43.39
CA LYS A 291 32.55 4.96 -44.66
C LYS A 291 33.33 6.25 -44.46
#